data_AF-A0A9C9X5L2-F1
#
_entry.id   AF-A0A9C9X5L2-F1
#
_cell.length_a   1.000
_cell.length_b   1.000
_cell.length_c   1.000
_cell.angle_alpha   90.00
_cell.angle_beta   90.00
_cell.angle_gamma   90.00
#
_symmetry.space_group_name_H-M   'P 1'
#
loop_
_entity.id
_entity.type
_entity.pdbx_description
1 polymer ?
#
loop_
_entity_poly.entity_id
_entity_poly.type
_entity_poly.pdbx_seq_one_letter_code
_entity_poly.pdbx_strand_id
1 'polypeptide(L)' 'MFTKFRIVFVSLALLAFSLNAVAADKYKIDPAHANVGFSVKHMVITNVKGKFTDFSA' A
#
# COMPACT_ATOMS: atom_id res chain seq x y z
N MET A 1 42.12 -8.68 8.14
CA MET A 1 41.18 -9.09 9.21
C MET A 1 39.97 -8.15 9.31
N PHE A 2 40.16 -6.82 9.26
CA PHE A 2 39.09 -5.82 9.38
C PHE A 2 38.02 -5.80 8.25
N THR A 3 38.38 -6.16 7.01
CA THR A 3 37.45 -6.19 5.87
C THR A 3 36.39 -7.29 5.97
N LYS A 4 36.74 -8.45 6.53
CA LYS A 4 35.78 -9.55 6.78
C LYS A 4 34.73 -9.15 7.81
N PHE A 5 35.15 -8.44 8.86
CA PHE A 5 34.26 -7.93 9.89
C PHE A 5 33.29 -6.87 9.34
N ARG A 6 33.77 -6.01 8.43
CA ARG A 6 32.94 -5.01 7.76
C ARG A 6 31.89 -5.62 6.83
N ILE A 7 32.24 -6.68 6.11
CA ILE A 7 31.28 -7.42 5.27
C ILE A 7 30.19 -8.09 6.12
N VAL A 8 30.55 -8.71 7.26
CA VAL A 8 29.59 -9.33 8.19
C VAL A 8 28.64 -8.29 8.80
N PHE A 9 29.15 -7.12 9.17
CA PHE A 9 28.31 -6.02 9.68
C PHE A 9 27.35 -5.48 8.62
N VAL A 10 27.81 -5.34 7.37
CA VAL A 10 26.96 -4.89 6.26
C VAL A 10 25.89 -5.93 5.92
N SER A 11 26.22 -7.22 5.91
CA SER A 11 25.24 -8.28 5.67
C SER A 11 24.20 -8.37 6.79
N LEU A 12 24.61 -8.16 8.04
CA LEU A 12 23.70 -8.15 9.18
C LEU A 12 22.76 -6.93 9.15
N ALA A 13 23.26 -5.76 8.76
CA ALA A 13 22.46 -4.55 8.59
C ALA A 13 21.42 -4.70 7.46
N LEU A 14 21.79 -5.33 6.35
CA LEU A 14 20.87 -5.64 5.25
C LEU A 14 19.77 -6.64 5.66
N LEU A 15 20.11 -7.64 6.48
CA LEU A 15 19.14 -8.58 7.04
C LEU A 15 18.18 -7.90 8.03
N ALA A 16 18.66 -6.97 8.85
CA ALA A 16 17.80 -6.23 9.77
C ALA A 16 16.85 -5.28 9.03
N PHE A 17 17.29 -4.71 7.91
CA PHE A 17 16.46 -3.81 7.10
C PHE A 17 15.28 -4.53 6.43
N SER A 18 15.45 -5.79 6.00
CA SER A 18 14.38 -6.56 5.36
C SER A 18 13.23 -6.94 6.29
N LEU A 19 13.43 -6.92 7.61
CA LEU A 19 12.38 -7.20 8.60
C LEU A 19 11.28 -6.12 8.63
N ASN A 20 11.59 -4.88 8.21
CA ASN A 20 10.60 -3.80 8.14
C ASN A 20 9.50 -4.08 7.10
N ALA A 21 9.76 -4.92 6.10
CA ALA A 21 8.77 -5.28 5.09
C ALA A 21 7.68 -6.23 5.62
N VAL A 22 7.90 -6.87 6.77
CA VAL A 22 6.98 -7.85 7.38
C VAL A 22 5.97 -7.19 8.31
N ALA A 23 6.18 -5.94 8.70
CA ALA A 23 5.29 -5.18 9.59
C ALA A 23 4.03 -4.61 8.89
N ALA A 24 3.76 -5.03 7.64
CA ALA A 24 2.56 -4.61 6.93
C ALA A 24 1.35 -5.45 7.35
N ASP A 25 0.45 -4.84 8.13
CA ASP A 25 -0.81 -5.48 8.51
C ASP A 25 -1.73 -5.70 7.30
N LYS A 26 -2.43 -6.84 7.29
CA LYS A 26 -3.44 -7.15 6.28
C LYS A 26 -4.82 -6.69 6.75
N TYR A 27 -5.39 -5.73 6.04
CA TYR A 27 -6.74 -5.23 6.29
C TYR A 27 -7.72 -5.85 5.30
N LYS A 28 -8.89 -6.26 5.79
CA LYS A 28 -10.03 -6.65 4.95
C LYS A 28 -10.98 -5.48 4.84
N ILE A 29 -11.35 -5.10 3.62
CA ILE A 29 -12.36 -4.06 3.39
C ILE A 29 -13.74 -4.66 3.62
N ASP A 30 -14.56 -3.95 4.40
CA ASP A 30 -15.99 -4.26 4.54
C ASP A 30 -16.79 -3.56 3.42
N PRO A 31 -17.35 -4.30 2.46
CA PRO A 31 -18.07 -3.71 1.33
C PRO A 31 -19.34 -2.95 1.73
N ALA A 32 -19.94 -3.25 2.90
CA ALA A 32 -21.15 -2.57 3.36
C ALA A 32 -20.88 -1.11 3.77
N HIS A 33 -19.63 -0.80 4.15
CA HIS A 33 -19.23 0.52 4.65
C HIS A 33 -18.14 1.20 3.83
N ALA A 34 -17.63 0.54 2.79
CA ALA A 34 -16.71 1.12 1.83
C ALA A 34 -17.44 1.54 0.55
N ASN A 35 -16.88 2.49 -0.19
CA ASN A 35 -17.43 2.92 -1.48
C ASN A 35 -16.29 3.24 -2.45
N VAL A 36 -16.33 2.63 -3.64
CA VAL A 36 -15.45 3.00 -4.76
C VAL A 36 -16.24 3.92 -5.69
N GLY A 37 -16.11 5.23 -5.49
CA GLY A 37 -16.85 6.25 -6.23
C GLY A 37 -16.00 6.98 -7.27
N PHE A 38 -16.65 7.53 -8.30
CA PHE A 38 -16.03 8.43 -9.26
C PHE A 38 -16.92 9.65 -9.52
N SER A 39 -16.30 10.72 -10.00
CA SER A 39 -16.98 11.94 -10.43
C SER A 39 -16.31 12.51 -11.66
N VAL A 40 -17.06 12.69 -12.74
CA VAL A 40 -16.57 13.26 -13.99
C VAL A 40 -17.23 14.61 -14.21
N LYS A 41 -16.41 15.65 -14.47
CA LYS A 41 -16.92 16.97 -14.87
C LYS A 41 -17.55 16.85 -16.25
N HIS A 42 -18.78 17.33 -16.38
CA HIS A 42 -19.48 17.44 -17.65
C HIS A 42 -19.66 18.92 -17.99
N MET A 43 -18.87 19.37 -18.99
CA MET A 43 -18.88 20.73 -19.53
C MET A 43 -18.77 21.86 -18.48
N VAL A 44 -18.02 21.64 -17.39
CA VAL A 44 -17.77 22.61 -16.29
C VAL A 44 -18.99 22.97 -15.43
N ILE A 45 -20.20 22.69 -15.90
CA ILE A 45 -21.46 23.08 -15.25
C ILE A 45 -21.94 22.00 -14.26
N THR A 46 -21.75 20.72 -14.60
CA THR A 46 -22.29 19.60 -13.81
C THR A 46 -21.23 18.52 -13.56
N ASN A 47 -21.43 17.73 -12.52
CA ASN A 47 -20.61 16.55 -12.23
C ASN A 47 -21.48 15.30 -12.29
N VAL A 48 -21.10 14.34 -13.14
CA VAL A 48 -21.70 13.01 -13.18
C VAL A 48 -20.99 12.16 -12.13
N LYS A 49 -21.74 11.73 -11.11
CA LYS A 49 -21.25 10.87 -10.03
C LYS A 49 -21.68 9.42 -10.27
N GLY A 50 -20.79 8.48 -10.02
CA GLY A 50 -21.08 7.05 -10.07
C GLY A 50 -20.32 6.29 -9.00
N LYS A 51 -20.67 5.01 -8.81
CA LYS A 51 -19.99 4.10 -7.89
C LYS A 51 -19.99 2.68 -8.42
N PHE A 52 -19.01 1.89 -8.01
CA PHE A 52 -19.01 0.44 -8.19
C PHE A 52 -19.74 -0.21 -7.01
N THR A 53 -20.68 -1.11 -7.31
CA THR A 53 -21.51 -1.78 -6.30
C THR A 53 -20.93 -3.11 -5.81
N ASP A 54 -19.99 -3.66 -6.56
CA ASP A 54 -19.28 -4.90 -6.23
C ASP A 54 -17.79 -4.63 -6.31
N PHE A 55 -17.09 -4.86 -5.20
CA PHE A 55 -15.65 -4.65 -5.06
C PHE A 55 -15.08 -5.46 -3.89
N SER A 56 -13.83 -5.86 -4.02
CA SER A 56 -13.07 -6.61 -3.01
C SER A 56 -11.65 -6.07 -2.88
N ALA A 57 -11.03 -6.28 -1.72
CA ALA A 57 -9.66 -5.88 -1.38
C ALA A 57 -8.66 -7.02 -1.47
#